data_AF-G9ZTF7-F1
#
_entry.id   AF-G9ZTF7-F1
#
_cell.length_a   1.000
_cell.length_b   1.000
_cell.length_c   1.000
_cell.angle_alpha   90.00
_cell.angle_beta   90.00
_cell.angle_gamma   90.00
#
_symmetry.space_group_name_H-M   'P 1'
#
loop_
_entity.id
_entity.type
_entity.pdbx_description
1 polymer ?
#
loop_
_entity_poly.entity_id
_entity_poly.type
_entity_poly.pdbx_seq_one_letter_code
_entity_poly.pdbx_strand_id
1 'polypeptide(L)'
;KPQTPEHSVDRQIELPTASSYEFIKKVSEAFEKKGGKILLGTRVENLIYTGKGAVNGLVAEAEGETVKIKAKSVVLAAGGYGANQKMRSPESKGIDYYGPMTSTGDAYNFNEQLDLKTHDLDWYKIYPHGVEVEPGIAKLTTYASKKATDMGSIYVNSKGKRIVNESEVYAKFRDAILAQPDKISYLLMDERTWKQVYQLLVLHDFTEKEIAQFFADKDHRPVFVKGSLEDVAKSANIDVKNLEATVQNYQRYAKDGVDPEFGRDKEFLHEYEGNTYYLIEQCARFATTLGGYSVDPKNLELVNKSNENVPNYFGAGEVVGGANGHDSMPSMMNTWGISSGYVAGASASQNANRRKATDPEDEKHIVSLVGTNASKSYNRKLLRSMKNLFEPEVDFEICEIKDLPLFNEDLLNDEPLLVKEIAHKIEDADGVVIAVPEYDHAVPAALKSALEWLSCAEHPFKDKPVMIVGTSLGIQGTVRAQMNLRQIMDAPGMDASVMPGNEFMLPQAPRQFDENDQLIDEGSVSFLKQCFDHFLKYIESMTPDEVAGDPLAVANN
;
A
#
# COMPACT_ATOMS: atom_id res chain seq x y z
N LYS A 1 -4.71 26.20 -14.73
CA LYS A 1 -4.83 24.76 -15.06
C LYS A 1 -6.27 24.51 -15.50
N PRO A 2 -6.54 23.62 -16.47
CA PRO A 2 -7.91 23.33 -16.86
C PRO A 2 -8.62 22.58 -15.72
N GLN A 3 -9.72 23.14 -15.22
CA GLN A 3 -10.61 22.44 -14.27
C GLN A 3 -11.59 21.58 -15.08
N THR A 4 -11.82 20.35 -14.65
CA THR A 4 -12.80 19.47 -15.35
C THR A 4 -14.23 19.92 -15.04
N PRO A 5 -15.18 19.77 -15.99
CA PRO A 5 -16.53 20.32 -15.88
C PRO A 5 -17.36 19.70 -14.74
N GLU A 6 -16.97 18.54 -14.21
CA GLU A 6 -17.65 17.90 -13.08
C GLU A 6 -17.46 18.63 -11.75
N HIS A 7 -16.40 19.45 -11.61
CA HIS A 7 -16.13 20.17 -10.37
C HIS A 7 -16.76 21.56 -10.39
N SER A 8 -17.55 21.91 -9.38
CA SER A 8 -18.18 23.24 -9.29
C SER A 8 -17.23 24.37 -8.84
N VAL A 9 -16.11 24.03 -8.20
CA VAL A 9 -15.03 24.96 -7.80
C VAL A 9 -13.69 24.24 -7.87
N ASP A 10 -12.60 25.00 -7.97
CA ASP A 10 -11.25 24.47 -7.97
C ASP A 10 -10.96 23.69 -6.68
N ARG A 11 -10.65 22.40 -6.86
CA ARG A 11 -10.36 21.45 -5.78
C ARG A 11 -9.44 20.31 -6.24
N GLN A 12 -8.82 20.46 -7.41
CA GLN A 12 -7.91 19.46 -7.95
C GLN A 12 -6.48 19.81 -7.50
N ILE A 13 -5.98 19.07 -6.51
CA ILE A 13 -4.65 19.28 -5.95
C ILE A 13 -3.65 18.41 -6.70
N GLU A 14 -2.56 19.02 -7.16
CA GLU A 14 -1.48 18.35 -7.88
C GLU A 14 -0.13 18.69 -7.25
N LEU A 15 0.79 17.73 -7.29
CA LEU A 15 2.19 17.98 -7.00
C LEU A 15 2.82 18.89 -8.09
N PRO A 16 3.96 19.55 -7.82
CA PRO A 16 4.60 20.44 -8.80
C PRO A 16 4.90 19.78 -10.14
N THR A 17 5.24 18.49 -10.16
CA THR A 17 5.50 17.75 -11.41
C THR A 17 4.25 17.22 -12.11
N ALA A 18 3.07 17.35 -11.48
CA ALA A 18 1.82 16.73 -11.91
C ALA A 18 1.91 15.21 -12.17
N SER A 19 2.88 14.54 -11.53
CA SER A 19 3.16 13.11 -11.71
C SER A 19 2.74 12.29 -10.50
N SER A 20 1.93 11.24 -10.74
CA SER A 20 1.63 10.22 -9.73
C SER A 20 2.89 9.48 -9.25
N TYR A 21 3.93 9.39 -10.09
CA TYR A 21 5.20 8.78 -9.72
C TYR A 21 5.89 9.54 -8.58
N GLU A 22 5.89 10.87 -8.62
CA GLU A 22 6.43 11.70 -7.53
C GLU A 22 5.69 11.42 -6.21
N PHE A 23 4.36 11.31 -6.26
CA PHE A 23 3.54 11.02 -5.09
C PHE A 23 3.87 9.67 -4.48
N ILE A 24 3.82 8.60 -5.29
CA ILE A 24 4.08 7.23 -4.82
C ILE A 24 5.49 7.13 -4.24
N LYS A 25 6.50 7.68 -4.92
CA LYS A 25 7.89 7.66 -4.42
C LYS A 25 8.00 8.32 -3.04
N LYS A 26 7.43 9.52 -2.86
CA LYS A 26 7.47 10.22 -1.56
C LYS A 26 6.76 9.45 -0.45
N VAL A 27 5.62 8.83 -0.74
CA VAL A 27 4.88 8.03 0.24
C VAL A 27 5.63 6.76 0.61
N SER A 28 6.20 6.05 -0.37
CA SER A 28 7.02 4.85 -0.13
C SER A 28 8.26 5.16 0.71
N GLU A 29 9.01 6.22 0.37
CA GLU A 29 10.20 6.65 1.13
C GLU A 29 9.83 7.04 2.57
N ALA A 30 8.70 7.73 2.75
CA ALA A 30 8.22 8.10 4.08
C ALA A 30 7.81 6.88 4.92
N PHE A 31 7.20 5.87 4.29
CA PHE A 31 6.84 4.62 4.94
C PHE A 31 8.07 3.82 5.39
N GLU A 32 9.07 3.65 4.52
CA GLU A 32 10.32 2.95 4.84
C GLU A 32 11.13 3.67 5.93
N LYS A 33 11.20 5.01 5.87
CA LYS A 33 11.84 5.83 6.91
C LYS A 33 11.21 5.65 8.30
N LYS A 34 9.96 5.21 8.36
CA LYS A 34 9.23 4.90 9.61
C LYS A 34 9.31 3.43 10.00
N GLY A 35 10.21 2.66 9.39
CA GLY A 35 10.41 1.23 9.68
C GLY A 35 9.48 0.30 8.90
N GLY A 36 8.64 0.84 8.01
CA GLY A 36 7.82 0.04 7.10
C GLY A 36 8.70 -0.77 6.13
N LYS A 37 8.25 -1.96 5.76
CA LYS A 37 8.96 -2.83 4.80
C LYS A 37 8.12 -3.00 3.55
N ILE A 38 8.72 -2.73 2.38
CA ILE A 38 8.10 -2.96 1.07
C ILE A 38 8.77 -4.17 0.44
N LEU A 39 7.99 -5.24 0.20
CA LEU A 39 8.45 -6.45 -0.48
C LEU A 39 7.97 -6.41 -1.93
N LEU A 40 8.87 -6.06 -2.85
CA LEU A 40 8.60 -6.11 -4.30
C LEU A 40 8.75 -7.55 -4.81
N GLY A 41 8.17 -7.84 -5.99
CA GLY A 41 8.22 -9.19 -6.57
C GLY A 41 7.57 -10.27 -5.68
N THR A 42 6.71 -9.85 -4.74
CA THR A 42 6.09 -10.71 -3.73
C THR A 42 4.58 -10.70 -3.93
N ARG A 43 4.04 -11.72 -4.59
CA ARG A 43 2.62 -11.82 -4.95
C ARG A 43 1.85 -12.62 -3.89
N VAL A 44 0.76 -12.06 -3.36
CA VAL A 44 -0.12 -12.79 -2.43
C VAL A 44 -0.87 -13.89 -3.17
N GLU A 45 -0.81 -15.10 -2.63
CA GLU A 45 -1.45 -16.30 -3.19
C GLU A 45 -2.58 -16.82 -2.30
N ASN A 46 -2.47 -16.71 -0.97
CA ASN A 46 -3.48 -17.19 -0.03
C ASN A 46 -3.48 -16.40 1.28
N LEU A 47 -4.55 -16.52 2.06
CA LEU A 47 -4.63 -16.05 3.44
C LEU A 47 -4.32 -17.16 4.45
N ILE A 48 -3.85 -16.77 5.64
CA ILE A 48 -3.67 -17.65 6.80
C ILE A 48 -4.82 -17.37 7.77
N TYR A 49 -5.35 -18.42 8.39
CA TYR A 49 -6.48 -18.32 9.33
C TYR A 49 -6.13 -18.90 10.70
N THR A 50 -6.77 -18.39 11.75
CA THR A 50 -6.76 -19.02 13.08
C THR A 50 -7.61 -20.28 13.10
N GLY A 51 -7.51 -21.09 14.16
CA GLY A 51 -8.38 -22.27 14.35
C GLY A 51 -9.88 -21.94 14.41
N LYS A 52 -10.23 -20.68 14.70
CA LYS A 52 -11.61 -20.15 14.71
C LYS A 52 -12.02 -19.52 13.37
N GLY A 53 -11.17 -19.58 12.35
CA GLY A 53 -11.46 -19.08 10.99
C GLY A 53 -11.22 -17.57 10.78
N ALA A 54 -10.63 -16.85 11.74
CA ALA A 54 -10.29 -15.44 11.58
C ALA A 54 -9.01 -15.26 10.75
N VAL A 55 -8.90 -14.18 9.97
CA VAL A 55 -7.67 -13.90 9.20
C VAL A 55 -6.51 -13.61 10.16
N ASN A 56 -5.35 -14.20 9.89
CA ASN A 56 -4.15 -14.15 10.75
C ASN A 56 -2.83 -14.03 9.96
N GLY A 57 -2.89 -13.63 8.69
CA GLY A 57 -1.72 -13.46 7.85
C GLY A 57 -1.97 -13.82 6.40
N LEU A 58 -0.88 -13.97 5.66
CA LEU A 58 -0.91 -14.28 4.23
C LEU A 58 0.26 -15.18 3.83
N VAL A 59 0.07 -15.87 2.72
CA VAL A 59 1.08 -16.63 1.99
C VAL A 59 1.30 -15.92 0.66
N ALA A 60 2.56 -15.68 0.34
CA ALA A 60 2.98 -15.05 -0.90
C ALA A 60 4.03 -15.89 -1.63
N GLU A 61 4.14 -15.69 -2.93
CA GLU A 61 5.22 -16.19 -3.79
C GLU A 61 6.21 -15.04 -4.03
N ALA A 62 7.50 -15.31 -3.85
CA ALA A 62 8.58 -14.38 -4.19
C ALA A 62 9.77 -15.16 -4.76
N GLU A 63 10.15 -14.86 -6.00
CA GLU A 63 11.30 -15.46 -6.70
C GLU A 63 11.31 -17.01 -6.73
N GLY A 64 10.13 -17.63 -6.78
CA GLY A 64 9.92 -19.08 -6.75
C GLY A 64 9.86 -19.68 -5.35
N GLU A 65 9.98 -18.87 -4.29
CA GLU A 65 9.90 -19.30 -2.90
C GLU A 65 8.56 -18.91 -2.27
N THR A 66 8.13 -19.71 -1.29
CA THR A 66 6.93 -19.42 -0.48
C THR A 66 7.30 -18.57 0.73
N VAL A 67 6.74 -17.37 0.82
CA VAL A 67 6.86 -16.46 1.96
C VAL A 67 5.57 -16.54 2.78
N LYS A 68 5.71 -16.73 4.09
CA LYS A 68 4.58 -16.70 5.04
C LYS A 68 4.73 -15.51 5.96
N ILE A 69 3.71 -14.66 6.03
CA ILE A 69 3.69 -13.49 6.90
C ILE A 69 2.50 -13.66 7.86
N LYS A 70 2.80 -13.91 9.13
CA LYS A 70 1.79 -13.84 10.19
C LYS A 70 1.49 -12.37 10.47
N ALA A 71 0.21 -12.04 10.61
CA ALA A 71 -0.23 -10.69 10.92
C ALA A 71 -1.53 -10.71 11.72
N LYS A 72 -1.57 -9.93 12.80
CA LYS A 72 -2.77 -9.77 13.64
C LYS A 72 -3.92 -9.07 12.90
N SER A 73 -3.60 -8.30 11.85
CA SER A 73 -4.56 -7.63 10.97
C SER A 73 -3.97 -7.49 9.58
N VAL A 74 -4.83 -7.55 8.56
CA VAL A 74 -4.46 -7.45 7.14
C VAL A 74 -5.31 -6.37 6.48
N VAL A 75 -4.67 -5.48 5.71
CA VAL A 75 -5.37 -4.47 4.88
C VAL A 75 -5.22 -4.86 3.42
N LEU A 76 -6.34 -5.14 2.75
CA LEU A 76 -6.41 -5.40 1.31
C LEU A 76 -6.43 -4.07 0.55
N ALA A 77 -5.33 -3.77 -0.14
CA ALA A 77 -5.17 -2.59 -0.99
C ALA A 77 -4.68 -2.96 -2.40
N ALA A 78 -5.22 -4.04 -2.97
CA ALA A 78 -4.74 -4.68 -4.20
C ALA A 78 -5.17 -4.00 -5.51
N GLY A 79 -5.90 -2.88 -5.44
CA GLY A 79 -6.46 -2.22 -6.62
C GLY A 79 -7.65 -2.97 -7.23
N GLY A 80 -8.08 -2.54 -8.42
CA GLY A 80 -9.20 -3.13 -9.14
C GLY A 80 -8.84 -4.27 -10.10
N TYR A 81 -9.76 -4.55 -11.02
CA TYR A 81 -9.66 -5.59 -12.05
C TYR A 81 -9.70 -5.01 -13.48
N GLY A 82 -9.34 -3.73 -13.62
CA GLY A 82 -9.41 -2.99 -14.87
C GLY A 82 -8.63 -3.65 -16.02
N ALA A 83 -7.51 -4.33 -15.80
CA ALA A 83 -6.75 -5.02 -16.85
C ALA A 83 -7.37 -6.36 -17.28
N ASN A 84 -8.23 -6.96 -16.45
CA ASN A 84 -8.78 -8.30 -16.69
C ASN A 84 -10.07 -8.23 -17.51
N GLN A 85 -9.96 -8.36 -18.84
CA GLN A 85 -11.11 -8.32 -19.75
C GLN A 85 -12.23 -9.33 -19.43
N LYS A 86 -11.92 -10.45 -18.73
CA LYS A 86 -12.95 -11.45 -18.36
C LYS A 86 -13.82 -10.99 -17.20
N MET A 87 -13.31 -10.11 -16.35
CA MET A 87 -14.04 -9.55 -15.20
C MET A 87 -14.81 -8.27 -15.54
N ARG A 88 -14.57 -7.66 -16.71
CA ARG A 88 -15.29 -6.46 -17.12
C ARG A 88 -16.68 -6.81 -17.67
N SER A 89 -17.59 -5.86 -17.62
CA SER A 89 -18.94 -6.04 -18.17
C SER A 89 -18.92 -6.15 -19.71
N PRO A 90 -19.95 -6.77 -20.33
CA PRO A 90 -20.07 -6.87 -21.79
C PRO A 90 -20.01 -5.54 -22.53
N GLU A 91 -20.51 -4.46 -21.94
CA GLU A 91 -20.58 -3.11 -22.51
C GLU A 91 -19.20 -2.48 -22.67
N SER A 92 -18.23 -2.91 -21.86
CA SER A 92 -16.82 -2.48 -21.95
C SER A 92 -16.00 -3.22 -23.00
N LYS A 93 -16.58 -4.21 -23.68
CA LYS A 93 -15.86 -5.04 -24.65
C LYS A 93 -15.34 -4.21 -25.82
N GLY A 94 -14.05 -4.38 -26.13
CA GLY A 94 -13.36 -3.65 -27.19
C GLY A 94 -12.98 -2.21 -26.81
N ILE A 95 -13.03 -1.86 -25.52
CA ILE A 95 -12.56 -0.58 -25.01
C ILE A 95 -11.20 -0.81 -24.33
N ASP A 96 -10.17 -0.15 -24.85
CA ASP A 96 -8.81 -0.28 -24.32
C ASP A 96 -8.69 0.32 -22.93
N TYR A 97 -7.78 -0.26 -22.15
CA TYR A 97 -7.50 0.15 -20.78
C TYR A 97 -6.27 1.05 -20.73
N TYR A 98 -6.33 2.13 -19.95
CA TYR A 98 -5.18 3.02 -19.77
C TYR A 98 -4.50 2.89 -18.40
N GLY A 99 -5.07 2.10 -17.49
CA GLY A 99 -4.51 1.92 -16.15
C GLY A 99 -3.39 0.87 -16.09
N PRO A 100 -2.87 0.58 -14.88
CA PRO A 100 -1.76 -0.34 -14.71
C PRO A 100 -2.17 -1.79 -15.03
N MET A 101 -1.37 -2.48 -15.85
CA MET A 101 -1.66 -3.86 -16.29
C MET A 101 -1.63 -4.89 -15.14
N THR A 102 -1.17 -4.49 -13.95
CA THR A 102 -1.23 -5.28 -12.71
C THR A 102 -2.62 -5.29 -12.06
N SER A 103 -3.58 -4.46 -12.51
CA SER A 103 -4.97 -4.46 -12.01
C SER A 103 -5.77 -5.65 -12.54
N THR A 104 -5.40 -6.87 -12.16
CA THR A 104 -5.95 -8.12 -12.70
C THR A 104 -7.07 -8.73 -11.87
N GLY A 105 -7.34 -8.20 -10.68
CA GLY A 105 -8.35 -8.74 -9.77
C GLY A 105 -7.92 -10.00 -9.02
N ASP A 106 -6.62 -10.20 -8.80
CA ASP A 106 -6.10 -11.42 -8.14
C ASP A 106 -6.70 -11.64 -6.74
N ALA A 107 -7.07 -10.55 -6.05
CA ALA A 107 -7.73 -10.59 -4.75
C ALA A 107 -9.04 -11.38 -4.73
N TYR A 108 -9.74 -11.48 -5.87
CA TYR A 108 -10.96 -12.27 -5.97
C TYR A 108 -10.72 -13.77 -5.93
N ASN A 109 -9.52 -14.22 -6.31
CA ASN A 109 -9.16 -15.62 -6.28
C ASN A 109 -8.79 -16.06 -4.85
N PHE A 110 -7.86 -15.36 -4.19
CA PHE A 110 -7.40 -15.77 -2.86
C PHE A 110 -8.40 -15.52 -1.73
N ASN A 111 -9.47 -14.74 -2.00
CA ASN A 111 -10.58 -14.50 -1.07
C ASN A 111 -11.82 -15.37 -1.33
N GLU A 112 -11.78 -16.30 -2.29
CA GLU A 112 -12.95 -17.10 -2.70
C GLU A 112 -13.65 -17.80 -1.52
N GLN A 113 -12.88 -18.22 -0.51
CA GLN A 113 -13.38 -18.95 0.66
C GLN A 113 -14.07 -18.09 1.72
N LEU A 114 -13.90 -16.76 1.67
CA LEU A 114 -14.40 -15.84 2.70
C LEU A 114 -15.86 -15.40 2.48
N ASP A 115 -16.46 -15.77 1.34
CA ASP A 115 -17.80 -15.34 0.93
C ASP A 115 -18.01 -13.82 1.07
N LEU A 116 -16.98 -13.05 0.69
CA LEU A 116 -17.01 -11.59 0.79
C LEU A 116 -18.14 -11.01 -0.05
N LYS A 117 -18.86 -10.05 0.54
CA LYS A 117 -19.89 -9.31 -0.16
C LYS A 117 -19.25 -8.33 -1.13
N THR A 118 -19.80 -8.28 -2.34
CA THR A 118 -19.39 -7.31 -3.35
C THR A 118 -20.48 -6.28 -3.60
N HIS A 119 -20.09 -5.15 -4.18
CA HIS A 119 -20.93 -4.01 -4.52
C HIS A 119 -20.62 -3.62 -5.97
N ASP A 120 -21.62 -3.63 -6.83
CA ASP A 120 -21.60 -3.03 -8.17
C ASP A 120 -20.40 -3.42 -9.06
N LEU A 121 -20.04 -4.70 -9.12
CA LEU A 121 -18.86 -5.17 -9.90
C LEU A 121 -18.93 -4.83 -11.41
N ASP A 122 -20.10 -4.51 -11.93
CA ASP A 122 -20.31 -4.06 -13.30
C ASP A 122 -20.11 -2.55 -13.47
N TRP A 123 -19.88 -1.78 -12.41
CA TRP A 123 -19.65 -0.33 -12.49
C TRP A 123 -18.17 -0.01 -12.73
N TYR A 124 -17.93 0.85 -13.70
CA TYR A 124 -16.60 1.28 -14.12
C TYR A 124 -16.63 2.68 -14.71
N LYS A 125 -15.48 3.33 -14.74
CA LYS A 125 -15.30 4.63 -15.40
C LYS A 125 -14.77 4.43 -16.81
N ILE A 126 -15.37 5.15 -17.75
CA ILE A 126 -14.84 5.35 -19.11
C ILE A 126 -14.57 6.84 -19.30
N TYR A 127 -13.36 7.18 -19.73
CA TYR A 127 -13.07 8.52 -20.24
C TYR A 127 -13.28 8.57 -21.76
N PRO A 128 -13.83 9.67 -22.29
CA PRO A 128 -13.99 9.85 -23.73
C PRO A 128 -12.72 10.38 -24.44
N HIS A 129 -11.66 10.69 -23.68
CA HIS A 129 -10.46 11.36 -24.17
C HIS A 129 -9.25 10.44 -24.15
N GLY A 130 -9.06 9.63 -25.18
CA GLY A 130 -7.94 8.71 -25.19
C GLY A 130 -7.44 8.34 -26.56
N VAL A 131 -6.15 8.02 -26.57
CA VAL A 131 -5.37 7.61 -27.73
C VAL A 131 -4.70 6.29 -27.40
N GLU A 132 -4.70 5.36 -28.36
CA GLU A 132 -3.94 4.11 -28.24
C GLU A 132 -2.47 4.44 -28.52
N VAL A 133 -1.56 3.98 -27.66
CA VAL A 133 -0.11 4.23 -27.82
C VAL A 133 0.64 2.96 -28.21
N GLU A 134 0.11 1.81 -27.81
CA GLU A 134 0.53 0.47 -28.23
C GLU A 134 -0.72 -0.42 -28.30
N PRO A 135 -0.71 -1.56 -29.02
CA PRO A 135 -1.87 -2.44 -29.11
C PRO A 135 -2.45 -2.83 -27.74
N GLY A 136 -3.68 -2.37 -27.46
CA GLY A 136 -4.39 -2.61 -26.20
C GLY A 136 -3.96 -1.73 -25.01
N ILE A 137 -3.05 -0.78 -25.22
CA ILE A 137 -2.56 0.17 -24.22
C ILE A 137 -2.88 1.59 -24.68
N ALA A 138 -3.55 2.34 -23.81
CA ALA A 138 -3.94 3.71 -24.10
C ALA A 138 -3.36 4.71 -23.10
N LYS A 139 -3.29 5.97 -23.53
CA LYS A 139 -3.07 7.13 -22.65
C LYS A 139 -4.25 8.09 -22.77
N LEU A 140 -4.56 8.79 -21.68
CA LEU A 140 -5.61 9.80 -21.66
C LEU A 140 -5.09 11.15 -22.16
N THR A 141 -5.95 11.87 -22.88
CA THR A 141 -5.70 13.26 -23.30
C THR A 141 -6.58 14.26 -22.56
N THR A 142 -7.32 13.84 -21.52
CA THR A 142 -8.40 14.59 -20.86
C THR A 142 -8.08 16.06 -20.56
N TYR A 143 -6.96 16.37 -19.90
CA TYR A 143 -6.62 17.75 -19.55
C TYR A 143 -6.21 18.59 -20.77
N ALA A 144 -5.48 18.00 -21.70
CA ALA A 144 -5.10 18.67 -22.95
C ALA A 144 -6.36 18.97 -23.79
N SER A 145 -7.24 17.99 -23.93
CA SER A 145 -8.52 18.09 -24.61
C SER A 145 -9.45 19.11 -23.96
N LYS A 146 -9.55 19.14 -22.62
CA LYS A 146 -10.30 20.17 -21.89
C LYS A 146 -9.73 21.57 -22.14
N LYS A 147 -8.41 21.74 -22.12
CA LYS A 147 -7.79 23.01 -22.47
C LYS A 147 -8.11 23.41 -23.91
N ALA A 148 -8.17 22.44 -24.82
CA ALA A 148 -8.51 22.69 -26.22
C ALA A 148 -9.95 23.19 -26.39
N THR A 149 -10.90 22.54 -25.71
CA THR A 149 -12.31 22.95 -25.75
C THR A 149 -12.50 24.28 -25.01
N ASP A 150 -11.80 24.55 -23.91
CA ASP A 150 -11.81 25.90 -23.31
C ASP A 150 -11.33 27.00 -24.24
N MET A 151 -10.55 26.66 -25.27
CA MET A 151 -10.03 27.57 -26.28
C MET A 151 -10.83 27.58 -27.58
N GLY A 152 -11.97 26.90 -27.64
CA GLY A 152 -12.88 26.91 -28.79
C GLY A 152 -12.73 25.72 -29.74
N SER A 153 -11.99 24.67 -29.36
CA SER A 153 -11.97 23.43 -30.14
C SER A 153 -13.31 22.71 -30.08
N ILE A 154 -13.61 21.94 -31.12
CA ILE A 154 -14.85 21.15 -31.25
C ILE A 154 -14.55 19.67 -31.44
N TYR A 155 -15.52 18.83 -31.09
CA TYR A 155 -15.48 17.40 -31.38
C TYR A 155 -16.38 17.07 -32.56
N VAL A 156 -15.84 16.41 -33.59
CA VAL A 156 -16.59 15.98 -34.77
C VAL A 156 -16.51 14.47 -34.97
N ASN A 157 -17.56 13.87 -35.54
CA ASN A 157 -17.54 12.47 -35.97
C ASN A 157 -16.98 12.31 -37.40
N SER A 158 -16.88 11.06 -37.86
CA SER A 158 -16.45 10.69 -39.23
C SER A 158 -17.33 11.26 -40.34
N LYS A 159 -18.53 11.77 -40.02
CA LYS A 159 -19.41 12.47 -40.98
C LYS A 159 -19.18 13.98 -41.01
N GLY A 160 -18.19 14.50 -40.27
CA GLY A 160 -17.84 15.91 -40.21
C GLY A 160 -18.81 16.76 -39.41
N LYS A 161 -19.60 16.16 -38.49
CA LYS A 161 -20.59 16.87 -37.66
C LYS A 161 -20.18 16.90 -36.20
N ARG A 162 -20.50 17.99 -35.50
CA ARG A 162 -20.41 18.05 -34.05
C ARG A 162 -21.34 17.00 -33.40
N ILE A 163 -20.94 16.50 -32.24
CA ILE A 163 -21.68 15.43 -31.55
C ILE A 163 -22.03 15.74 -30.09
N VAL A 164 -21.48 16.81 -29.52
CA VAL A 164 -21.66 17.14 -28.10
C VAL A 164 -21.47 18.64 -27.87
N ASN A 165 -22.04 19.15 -26.76
CA ASN A 165 -21.56 20.38 -26.14
C ASN A 165 -20.20 20.10 -25.49
N GLU A 166 -19.13 20.73 -25.97
CA GLU A 166 -17.76 20.44 -25.53
C GLU A 166 -17.40 21.00 -24.13
N SER A 167 -18.34 21.70 -23.49
CA SER A 167 -18.24 22.20 -22.11
C SER A 167 -19.03 21.36 -21.09
N GLU A 168 -19.81 20.38 -21.54
CA GLU A 168 -20.62 19.49 -20.67
C GLU A 168 -19.78 18.46 -19.92
N VAL A 169 -20.41 17.82 -18.92
CA VAL A 169 -19.79 16.72 -18.16
C VAL A 169 -19.36 15.56 -19.06
N TYR A 170 -18.23 14.93 -18.77
CA TYR A 170 -17.61 13.97 -19.69
C TYR A 170 -18.46 12.72 -19.97
N ALA A 171 -19.41 12.39 -19.09
CA ALA A 171 -20.40 11.34 -19.34
C ALA A 171 -21.22 11.61 -20.62
N LYS A 172 -21.59 12.87 -20.91
CA LYS A 172 -22.31 13.24 -22.13
C LYS A 172 -21.46 13.00 -23.38
N PHE A 173 -20.18 13.36 -23.31
CA PHE A 173 -19.27 13.14 -24.43
C PHE A 173 -18.96 11.65 -24.63
N ARG A 174 -18.75 10.89 -23.55
CA ARG A 174 -18.64 9.42 -23.59
C ARG A 174 -19.84 8.81 -24.31
N ASP A 175 -21.05 9.16 -23.89
CA ASP A 175 -22.27 8.60 -24.48
C ASP A 175 -22.40 8.97 -25.96
N ALA A 176 -22.01 10.20 -26.34
CA ALA A 176 -21.99 10.65 -27.72
C ALA A 176 -21.01 9.85 -28.60
N ILE A 177 -19.80 9.56 -28.10
CA ILE A 177 -18.81 8.71 -28.80
C ILE A 177 -19.35 7.28 -28.93
N LEU A 178 -19.84 6.69 -27.83
CA LEU A 178 -20.32 5.30 -27.84
C LEU A 178 -21.56 5.09 -28.73
N ALA A 179 -22.33 6.15 -28.99
CA ALA A 179 -23.44 6.15 -29.93
C ALA A 179 -22.99 6.24 -31.41
N GLN A 180 -21.73 6.61 -31.71
CA GLN A 180 -21.23 6.59 -33.08
C GLN A 180 -21.01 5.15 -33.56
N PRO A 181 -21.33 4.79 -34.82
CA PRO A 181 -21.18 3.43 -35.33
C PRO A 181 -19.75 2.87 -35.23
N ASP A 182 -18.78 3.76 -35.35
CA ASP A 182 -17.34 3.47 -35.34
C ASP A 182 -16.69 3.79 -33.99
N LYS A 183 -17.47 4.33 -33.03
CA LYS A 183 -17.07 4.70 -31.66
C LYS A 183 -15.89 5.69 -31.61
N ILE A 184 -15.81 6.59 -32.59
CA ILE A 184 -14.72 7.54 -32.73
C ILE A 184 -15.27 8.97 -32.75
N SER A 185 -14.47 9.88 -32.21
CA SER A 185 -14.60 11.32 -32.40
C SER A 185 -13.24 11.91 -32.75
N TYR A 186 -13.23 13.14 -33.25
CA TYR A 186 -12.01 13.86 -33.60
C TYR A 186 -12.03 15.24 -32.96
N LEU A 187 -10.97 15.58 -32.23
CA LEU A 187 -10.74 16.91 -31.68
C LEU A 187 -10.12 17.80 -32.76
N LEU A 188 -10.84 18.82 -33.21
CA LEU A 188 -10.37 19.78 -34.22
C LEU A 188 -9.88 21.06 -33.55
N MET A 189 -8.66 21.47 -33.87
CA MET A 189 -7.94 22.59 -33.27
C MET A 189 -7.31 23.50 -34.33
N ASP A 190 -7.11 24.78 -33.99
CA ASP A 190 -6.16 25.67 -34.67
C ASP A 190 -4.74 25.52 -34.11
N GLU A 191 -3.76 26.17 -34.75
CA GLU A 191 -2.36 26.14 -34.31
C GLU A 191 -2.15 26.73 -32.91
N ARG A 192 -2.90 27.78 -32.55
CA ARG A 192 -2.87 28.41 -31.23
C ARG A 192 -3.21 27.39 -30.14
N THR A 193 -4.28 26.63 -30.35
CA THR A 193 -4.77 25.64 -29.39
C THR A 193 -3.87 24.41 -29.36
N TRP A 194 -3.40 23.94 -30.52
CA TRP A 194 -2.46 22.82 -30.60
C TRP A 194 -1.19 23.04 -29.78
N LYS A 195 -0.63 24.26 -29.77
CA LYS A 195 0.55 24.59 -28.94
C LYS A 195 0.33 24.32 -27.45
N GLN A 196 -0.87 24.62 -26.94
CA GLN A 196 -1.23 24.36 -25.54
C GLN A 196 -1.49 22.87 -25.30
N VAL A 197 -2.14 22.19 -26.25
CA VAL A 197 -2.36 20.74 -26.19
C VAL A 197 -1.04 19.97 -26.17
N TYR A 198 -0.10 20.30 -27.06
CA TYR A 198 1.23 19.68 -27.10
C TYR A 198 1.94 19.77 -25.75
N GLN A 199 1.97 20.97 -25.15
CA GLN A 199 2.59 21.18 -23.84
C GLN A 199 1.95 20.32 -22.75
N LEU A 200 0.63 20.19 -22.75
CA LEU A 200 -0.10 19.38 -21.77
C LEU A 200 0.05 17.87 -22.03
N LEU A 201 0.12 17.42 -23.28
CA LEU A 201 0.43 16.03 -23.59
C LEU A 201 1.81 15.67 -23.03
N VAL A 202 2.82 16.51 -23.26
CA VAL A 202 4.18 16.28 -22.74
C VAL A 202 4.22 16.30 -21.21
N LEU A 203 3.47 17.20 -20.58
CA LEU A 203 3.35 17.25 -19.12
C LEU A 203 2.70 15.98 -18.54
N HIS A 204 1.72 15.40 -19.24
CA HIS A 204 0.93 14.26 -18.80
C HIS A 204 1.29 12.97 -19.53
N ASP A 205 2.60 12.67 -19.54
CA ASP A 205 3.16 11.34 -19.88
C ASP A 205 3.23 10.98 -21.37
N PHE A 206 3.08 11.93 -22.29
CA PHE A 206 3.49 11.72 -23.68
C PHE A 206 4.93 12.18 -23.89
N THR A 207 5.70 11.39 -24.62
CA THR A 207 7.02 11.77 -25.12
C THR A 207 6.88 12.53 -26.43
N GLU A 208 7.80 13.46 -26.71
CA GLU A 208 7.84 14.16 -27.99
C GLU A 208 7.97 13.20 -29.17
N LYS A 209 8.66 12.07 -28.96
CA LYS A 209 8.84 11.00 -29.95
C LYS A 209 7.51 10.30 -30.27
N GLU A 210 6.71 9.94 -29.26
CA GLU A 210 5.37 9.38 -29.46
C GLU A 210 4.50 10.33 -30.28
N ILE A 211 4.46 11.61 -29.89
CA ILE A 211 3.67 12.62 -30.60
C ILE A 211 4.13 12.76 -32.06
N ALA A 212 5.44 12.86 -32.29
CA ALA A 212 5.99 12.95 -33.64
C ALA A 212 5.67 11.71 -34.50
N GLN A 213 5.69 10.52 -33.89
CA GLN A 213 5.37 9.27 -34.57
C GLN A 213 3.90 9.25 -35.03
N PHE A 214 2.95 9.72 -34.22
CA PHE A 214 1.53 9.76 -34.63
C PHE A 214 1.30 10.63 -35.88
N PHE A 215 2.04 11.74 -36.04
CA PHE A 215 1.95 12.55 -37.27
C PHE A 215 2.68 11.94 -38.47
N ALA A 216 3.70 11.11 -38.22
CA ALA A 216 4.49 10.47 -39.26
C ALA A 216 3.79 9.22 -39.82
N ASP A 217 3.08 8.49 -38.96
CA ASP A 217 2.43 7.22 -39.28
C ASP A 217 0.97 7.44 -39.70
N LYS A 218 0.76 7.70 -40.98
CA LYS A 218 -0.57 7.99 -41.54
C LYS A 218 -1.42 6.76 -41.80
N ASP A 219 -0.83 5.57 -41.73
CA ASP A 219 -1.50 4.31 -42.07
C ASP A 219 -2.03 3.58 -40.82
N HIS A 220 -1.68 4.06 -39.63
CA HIS A 220 -2.11 3.50 -38.35
C HIS A 220 -2.98 4.48 -37.56
N ARG A 221 -3.72 3.92 -36.60
CA ARG A 221 -4.47 4.68 -35.61
C ARG A 221 -3.64 4.78 -34.34
N PRO A 222 -3.82 5.83 -33.53
CA PRO A 222 -4.78 6.94 -33.66
C PRO A 222 -4.38 7.95 -34.74
N VAL A 223 -5.37 8.53 -35.43
CA VAL A 223 -5.11 9.56 -36.46
C VAL A 223 -4.66 10.88 -35.81
N PHE A 224 -3.45 11.33 -36.14
CA PHE A 224 -2.95 12.69 -35.85
C PHE A 224 -2.56 13.36 -37.16
N VAL A 225 -3.25 14.44 -37.52
CA VAL A 225 -3.04 15.10 -38.81
C VAL A 225 -2.98 16.61 -38.64
N LYS A 226 -2.18 17.25 -39.50
CA LYS A 226 -2.07 18.70 -39.60
C LYS A 226 -2.12 19.14 -41.06
N GLY A 227 -2.75 20.26 -41.34
CA GLY A 227 -2.85 20.79 -42.72
C GLY A 227 -3.96 21.81 -42.87
N SER A 228 -4.42 22.04 -44.11
CA SER A 228 -5.67 22.76 -44.33
C SER A 228 -6.88 21.95 -43.82
N LEU A 229 -8.06 22.58 -43.72
CA LEU A 229 -9.27 21.88 -43.29
C LEU A 229 -9.62 20.70 -44.22
N GLU A 230 -9.38 20.85 -45.51
CA GLU A 230 -9.55 19.79 -46.50
C GLU A 230 -8.53 18.66 -46.31
N ASP A 231 -7.26 18.98 -46.03
CA ASP A 231 -6.21 17.99 -45.82
C ASP A 231 -6.45 17.12 -44.59
N VAL A 232 -6.84 17.75 -43.46
CA VAL A 232 -7.12 17.02 -42.22
C VAL A 232 -8.36 16.14 -42.38
N ALA A 233 -9.41 16.63 -43.06
CA ALA A 233 -10.62 15.86 -43.33
C ALA A 233 -10.32 14.61 -44.17
N LYS A 234 -9.62 14.78 -45.30
CA LYS A 234 -9.26 13.66 -46.19
C LYS A 234 -8.40 12.63 -45.49
N SER A 235 -7.39 13.09 -44.74
CA SER A 235 -6.46 12.19 -44.04
C SER A 235 -7.13 11.38 -42.94
N ALA A 236 -8.14 11.95 -42.27
CA ALA A 236 -8.94 11.25 -41.26
C ALA A 236 -10.17 10.54 -41.81
N ASN A 237 -10.36 10.52 -43.13
CA ASN A 237 -11.54 9.96 -43.81
C ASN A 237 -12.88 10.57 -43.31
N ILE A 238 -12.88 11.88 -43.06
CA ILE A 238 -14.04 12.67 -42.67
C ILE A 238 -14.67 13.30 -43.93
N ASP A 239 -16.01 13.39 -43.97
CA ASP A 239 -16.71 14.12 -45.04
C ASP A 239 -16.28 15.60 -45.07
N VAL A 240 -15.53 15.97 -46.10
CA VAL A 240 -14.94 17.31 -46.27
C VAL A 240 -16.01 18.40 -46.27
N LYS A 241 -17.09 18.23 -47.03
CA LYS A 241 -18.11 19.26 -47.20
C LYS A 241 -18.89 19.49 -45.91
N ASN A 242 -19.20 18.42 -45.18
CA ASN A 242 -19.85 18.53 -43.89
C ASN A 242 -18.92 19.19 -42.86
N LEU A 243 -17.63 18.84 -42.85
CA LEU A 243 -16.68 19.46 -41.93
C LEU A 243 -16.53 20.97 -42.20
N GLU A 244 -16.41 21.37 -43.46
CA GLU A 244 -16.38 22.78 -43.85
C GLU A 244 -17.63 23.53 -43.38
N ALA A 245 -18.81 22.95 -43.60
CA ALA A 245 -20.07 23.53 -43.14
C ALA A 245 -20.15 23.61 -41.60
N THR A 246 -19.66 22.59 -40.89
CA THR A 246 -19.59 22.56 -39.43
C THR A 246 -18.68 23.67 -38.89
N VAL A 247 -17.48 23.83 -39.46
CA VAL A 247 -16.54 24.89 -39.04
C VAL A 247 -17.11 26.26 -39.37
N GLN A 248 -17.70 26.46 -40.55
CA GLN A 248 -18.33 27.74 -40.92
C GLN A 248 -19.48 28.12 -39.98
N ASN A 249 -20.32 27.15 -39.62
CA ASN A 249 -21.41 27.36 -38.67
C ASN A 249 -20.86 27.69 -37.27
N TYR A 250 -19.86 26.93 -36.80
CA TYR A 250 -19.23 27.17 -35.50
C TYR A 250 -18.55 28.55 -35.42
N GLN A 251 -17.83 28.98 -36.47
CA GLN A 251 -17.25 30.32 -36.53
C GLN A 251 -18.32 31.42 -36.41
N ARG A 252 -19.50 31.23 -37.04
CA ARG A 252 -20.65 32.14 -36.85
C ARG A 252 -21.14 32.11 -35.40
N TYR A 253 -21.28 30.94 -34.79
CA TYR A 253 -21.72 30.80 -33.39
C TYR A 253 -20.76 31.51 -32.43
N ALA A 254 -19.44 31.38 -32.66
CA ALA A 254 -18.43 32.06 -31.87
C ALA A 254 -18.50 33.58 -32.00
N LYS A 255 -18.70 34.07 -33.23
CA LYS A 255 -18.89 35.50 -33.48
C LYS A 255 -20.17 36.06 -32.86
N ASP A 256 -21.26 35.30 -32.92
CA ASP A 256 -22.57 35.71 -32.40
C ASP A 256 -22.68 35.51 -30.88
N GLY A 257 -21.78 34.72 -30.28
CA GLY A 257 -21.78 34.37 -28.87
C GLY A 257 -22.91 33.41 -28.45
N VAL A 258 -23.49 32.68 -29.40
CA VAL A 258 -24.61 31.76 -29.18
C VAL A 258 -24.40 30.49 -30.01
N ASP A 259 -24.43 29.33 -29.35
CA ASP A 259 -24.41 28.01 -30.00
C ASP A 259 -25.83 27.41 -30.05
N PRO A 260 -26.57 27.58 -31.16
CA PRO A 260 -27.92 27.04 -31.31
C PRO A 260 -27.93 25.52 -31.51
N GLU A 261 -26.78 24.89 -31.75
CA GLU A 261 -26.68 23.47 -32.08
C GLU A 261 -26.60 22.62 -30.80
N PHE A 262 -25.74 23.00 -29.87
CA PHE A 262 -25.50 22.26 -28.63
C PHE A 262 -25.60 23.09 -27.35
N GLY A 263 -25.84 24.40 -27.44
CA GLY A 263 -26.01 25.27 -26.27
C GLY A 263 -24.72 25.47 -25.47
N ARG A 264 -23.55 25.41 -26.11
CA ARG A 264 -22.26 25.69 -25.46
C ARG A 264 -22.18 27.14 -24.97
N ASP A 265 -21.69 27.30 -23.75
CA ASP A 265 -21.59 28.61 -23.11
C ASP A 265 -20.66 29.56 -23.87
N LYS A 266 -21.08 30.84 -23.95
CA LYS A 266 -20.41 31.88 -24.73
C LYS A 266 -18.94 32.07 -24.37
N GLU A 267 -18.55 31.77 -23.12
CA GLU A 267 -17.18 31.94 -22.66
C GLU A 267 -16.20 30.94 -23.26
N PHE A 268 -16.70 29.82 -23.79
CA PHE A 268 -15.92 28.78 -24.46
C PHE A 268 -16.06 28.82 -25.99
N LEU A 269 -16.81 29.79 -26.51
CA LEU A 269 -16.98 30.00 -27.94
C LEU A 269 -15.90 30.96 -28.44
N HIS A 270 -14.91 30.42 -29.15
CA HIS A 270 -13.80 31.18 -29.71
C HIS A 270 -13.64 30.85 -31.20
N GLU A 271 -13.38 31.86 -32.00
CA GLU A 271 -13.09 31.67 -33.42
C GLU A 271 -11.76 30.94 -33.63
N TYR A 272 -11.69 30.06 -34.63
CA TYR A 272 -10.43 29.48 -35.09
C TYR A 272 -9.55 30.53 -35.76
N GLU A 273 -8.24 30.48 -35.47
CA GLU A 273 -7.24 31.36 -36.04
C GLU A 273 -6.40 30.69 -37.14
N GLY A 274 -6.20 31.41 -38.25
CA GLY A 274 -5.34 30.96 -39.35
C GLY A 274 -5.96 29.87 -40.24
N ASN A 275 -5.12 29.25 -41.07
CA ASN A 275 -5.53 28.25 -42.07
C ASN A 275 -4.94 26.86 -41.82
N THR A 276 -4.26 26.67 -40.68
CA THR A 276 -3.64 25.41 -40.29
C THR A 276 -4.43 24.79 -39.14
N TYR A 277 -4.97 23.62 -39.41
CA TYR A 277 -5.77 22.84 -38.48
C TYR A 277 -4.99 21.62 -38.02
N TYR A 278 -5.27 21.21 -36.79
CA TYR A 278 -4.80 19.98 -36.18
C TYR A 278 -6.01 19.13 -35.82
N LEU A 279 -5.93 17.84 -36.08
CA LEU A 279 -7.00 16.91 -35.78
C LEU A 279 -6.44 15.66 -35.13
N ILE A 280 -6.99 15.34 -33.97
CA ILE A 280 -6.59 14.18 -33.14
C ILE A 280 -7.80 13.30 -32.91
N GLU A 281 -7.66 12.03 -33.23
CA GLU A 281 -8.62 11.01 -32.90
C GLU A 281 -8.81 10.84 -31.39
N GLN A 282 -10.05 10.69 -30.97
CA GLN A 282 -10.47 10.47 -29.59
C GLN A 282 -11.38 9.24 -29.53
N CYS A 283 -11.01 8.30 -28.68
CA CYS A 283 -11.79 7.10 -28.41
C CYS A 283 -12.03 6.93 -26.92
N ALA A 284 -13.12 6.23 -26.58
CA ALA A 284 -13.42 5.83 -25.21
C ALA A 284 -12.30 4.92 -24.64
N ARG A 285 -11.96 5.11 -23.35
CA ARG A 285 -10.96 4.31 -22.61
C ARG A 285 -11.49 3.86 -21.27
N PHE A 286 -11.34 2.57 -20.99
CA PHE A 286 -11.62 1.98 -19.68
C PHE A 286 -10.59 2.51 -18.69
N ALA A 287 -11.07 2.96 -17.53
CA ALA A 287 -10.26 3.72 -16.60
C ALA A 287 -9.97 2.98 -15.31
N THR A 288 -11.03 2.57 -14.63
CA THR A 288 -10.99 2.07 -13.26
C THR A 288 -12.30 1.38 -12.98
N THR A 289 -12.28 0.40 -12.09
CA THR A 289 -13.47 -0.26 -11.57
C THR A 289 -14.02 0.55 -10.40
N LEU A 290 -15.34 0.76 -10.38
CA LEU A 290 -16.02 1.51 -9.33
C LEU A 290 -16.72 0.58 -8.32
N GLY A 291 -16.99 -0.65 -8.75
CA GLY A 291 -17.36 -1.76 -7.89
C GLY A 291 -16.18 -2.43 -7.21
N GLY A 292 -16.50 -3.20 -6.17
CA GLY A 292 -15.49 -3.89 -5.36
C GLY A 292 -16.12 -4.68 -4.22
N TYR A 293 -15.32 -5.02 -3.21
CA TYR A 293 -15.82 -5.57 -1.96
C TYR A 293 -16.57 -4.51 -1.14
N SER A 294 -17.54 -4.98 -0.36
CA SER A 294 -18.21 -4.18 0.66
C SER A 294 -17.39 -4.16 1.94
N VAL A 295 -17.48 -3.05 2.67
CA VAL A 295 -16.84 -2.85 3.96
C VAL A 295 -17.81 -2.21 4.96
N ASP A 296 -17.55 -2.36 6.25
CA ASP A 296 -18.18 -1.56 7.29
C ASP A 296 -17.74 -0.08 7.12
N PRO A 297 -18.68 0.86 6.97
CA PRO A 297 -18.36 2.27 6.70
C PRO A 297 -17.66 2.99 7.86
N LYS A 298 -17.64 2.42 9.06
CA LYS A 298 -17.01 3.04 10.24
C LYS A 298 -15.51 2.78 10.32
N ASN A 299 -15.07 1.59 9.94
CA ASN A 299 -13.69 1.12 10.16
C ASN A 299 -13.05 0.45 8.92
N LEU A 300 -13.80 0.31 7.83
CA LEU A 300 -13.39 -0.33 6.58
C LEU A 300 -13.03 -1.82 6.72
N GLU A 301 -13.57 -2.51 7.73
CA GLU A 301 -13.48 -3.98 7.83
C GLU A 301 -14.32 -4.63 6.73
N LEU A 302 -13.78 -5.63 6.03
CA LEU A 302 -14.48 -6.35 4.97
C LEU A 302 -15.66 -7.12 5.55
N VAL A 303 -16.77 -7.19 4.80
CA VAL A 303 -17.98 -7.90 5.24
C VAL A 303 -18.30 -9.09 4.34
N ASN A 304 -18.81 -10.16 4.93
CA ASN A 304 -19.32 -11.32 4.21
C ASN A 304 -20.73 -11.06 3.65
N LYS A 305 -21.27 -11.99 2.85
CA LYS A 305 -22.64 -11.87 2.29
C LYS A 305 -23.75 -11.84 3.34
N SER A 306 -23.49 -12.29 4.57
CA SER A 306 -24.39 -12.15 5.73
C SER A 306 -24.36 -10.76 6.36
N ASN A 307 -23.50 -9.85 5.88
CA ASN A 307 -23.20 -8.53 6.46
C ASN A 307 -22.52 -8.59 7.83
N GLU A 308 -21.78 -9.67 8.10
CA GLU A 308 -20.92 -9.77 9.27
C GLU A 308 -19.50 -9.39 8.87
N ASN A 309 -18.79 -8.71 9.77
CA ASN A 309 -17.40 -8.37 9.57
C ASN A 309 -16.56 -9.66 9.49
N VAL A 310 -15.63 -9.71 8.55
CA VAL A 310 -14.60 -10.74 8.47
C VAL A 310 -13.46 -10.33 9.40
N PRO A 311 -13.26 -11.03 10.53
CA PRO A 311 -12.38 -10.54 11.58
C PRO A 311 -10.96 -10.31 11.08
N ASN A 312 -10.40 -9.18 11.48
CA ASN A 312 -9.01 -8.77 11.23
C ASN A 312 -8.70 -8.38 9.79
N TYR A 313 -9.71 -8.29 8.92
CA TYR A 313 -9.49 -8.09 7.49
C TYR A 313 -10.17 -6.83 6.98
N PHE A 314 -9.37 -5.86 6.56
CA PHE A 314 -9.80 -4.53 6.17
C PHE A 314 -9.59 -4.29 4.68
N GLY A 315 -10.32 -3.36 4.07
CA GLY A 315 -10.21 -3.00 2.66
C GLY A 315 -9.95 -1.51 2.43
N ALA A 316 -9.13 -1.17 1.44
CA ALA A 316 -8.87 0.21 1.05
C ALA A 316 -8.63 0.37 -0.46
N GLY A 317 -9.00 1.54 -1.00
CA GLY A 317 -8.80 1.90 -2.39
C GLY A 317 -9.79 1.24 -3.36
N GLU A 318 -9.36 1.04 -4.60
CA GLU A 318 -10.20 0.57 -5.72
C GLU A 318 -10.77 -0.84 -5.52
N VAL A 319 -10.20 -1.64 -4.61
CA VAL A 319 -10.73 -2.96 -4.27
C VAL A 319 -12.05 -2.88 -3.49
N VAL A 320 -12.38 -1.70 -2.92
CA VAL A 320 -13.61 -1.42 -2.18
C VAL A 320 -14.58 -0.66 -3.07
N GLY A 321 -15.80 -1.19 -3.20
CA GLY A 321 -16.86 -0.62 -4.03
C GLY A 321 -17.72 0.42 -3.30
N GLY A 322 -18.52 1.17 -4.08
CA GLY A 322 -19.59 2.03 -3.57
C GLY A 322 -19.21 3.48 -3.24
N ALA A 323 -17.92 3.79 -3.03
CA ALA A 323 -17.49 5.14 -2.67
C ALA A 323 -17.73 6.20 -3.76
N ASN A 324 -17.79 5.79 -5.03
CA ASN A 324 -17.82 6.70 -6.18
C ASN A 324 -19.14 6.70 -6.95
N GLY A 325 -20.10 5.84 -6.57
CA GLY A 325 -21.30 5.62 -7.36
C GLY A 325 -21.02 5.08 -8.77
N HIS A 326 -21.97 5.27 -9.69
CA HIS A 326 -21.91 4.73 -11.05
C HIS A 326 -20.98 5.52 -11.99
N ASP A 327 -20.51 6.71 -11.60
CA ASP A 327 -19.52 7.45 -12.38
C ASP A 327 -18.66 8.31 -11.44
N SER A 328 -17.34 8.10 -11.45
CA SER A 328 -16.43 8.90 -10.63
C SER A 328 -16.09 10.23 -11.30
N MET A 329 -15.99 11.29 -10.50
CA MET A 329 -15.45 12.57 -10.99
C MET A 329 -13.92 12.45 -11.18
N PRO A 330 -13.33 13.16 -12.16
CA PRO A 330 -11.89 13.17 -12.33
C PRO A 330 -11.16 13.53 -11.03
N SER A 331 -10.04 12.85 -10.78
CA SER A 331 -9.22 12.96 -9.56
C SER A 331 -9.77 12.34 -8.27
N MET A 332 -11.06 11.96 -8.19
CA MET A 332 -11.63 11.45 -6.92
C MET A 332 -11.05 10.12 -6.43
N MET A 333 -10.63 9.24 -7.34
CA MET A 333 -10.07 7.94 -6.97
C MET A 333 -8.79 8.07 -6.12
N ASN A 334 -8.01 9.12 -6.34
CA ASN A 334 -6.82 9.40 -5.53
C ASN A 334 -7.21 9.79 -4.11
N THR A 335 -8.20 10.67 -3.95
CA THR A 335 -8.74 11.02 -2.63
C THR A 335 -9.27 9.79 -1.92
N TRP A 336 -10.05 8.95 -2.61
CA TRP A 336 -10.55 7.70 -2.04
C TRP A 336 -9.42 6.78 -1.60
N GLY A 337 -8.41 6.53 -2.45
CA GLY A 337 -7.26 5.69 -2.11
C GLY A 337 -6.51 6.19 -0.86
N ILE A 338 -6.29 7.50 -0.75
CA ILE A 338 -5.58 8.11 0.38
C ILE A 338 -6.44 8.04 1.66
N SER A 339 -7.70 8.49 1.60
CA SER A 339 -8.57 8.56 2.77
C SER A 339 -8.95 7.18 3.28
N SER A 340 -9.29 6.25 2.40
CA SER A 340 -9.60 4.86 2.81
C SER A 340 -8.36 4.15 3.33
N GLY A 341 -7.18 4.34 2.72
CA GLY A 341 -5.93 3.79 3.22
C GLY A 341 -5.60 4.28 4.63
N TYR A 342 -5.80 5.56 4.92
CA TYR A 342 -5.61 6.12 6.26
C TYR A 342 -6.55 5.49 7.29
N VAL A 343 -7.84 5.41 6.99
CA VAL A 343 -8.85 4.86 7.91
C VAL A 343 -8.66 3.35 8.13
N ALA A 344 -8.44 2.57 7.07
CA ALA A 344 -8.23 1.13 7.16
C ALA A 344 -6.92 0.81 7.88
N GLY A 345 -5.84 1.54 7.59
CA GLY A 345 -4.56 1.37 8.27
C GLY A 345 -4.65 1.67 9.78
N ALA A 346 -5.31 2.77 10.15
CA ALA A 346 -5.53 3.11 11.55
C ALA A 346 -6.40 2.08 12.28
N SER A 347 -7.48 1.63 11.63
CA SER A 347 -8.40 0.62 12.19
C SER A 347 -7.71 -0.74 12.36
N ALA A 348 -6.93 -1.17 11.38
CA ALA A 348 -6.14 -2.40 11.45
C ALA A 348 -5.07 -2.33 12.54
N SER A 349 -4.38 -1.19 12.70
CA SER A 349 -3.40 -1.00 13.77
C SER A 349 -4.05 -1.05 15.16
N GLN A 350 -5.16 -0.36 15.36
CA GLN A 350 -5.92 -0.43 16.63
C GLN A 350 -6.42 -1.84 16.92
N ASN A 351 -6.89 -2.56 15.89
CA ASN A 351 -7.31 -3.95 16.03
C ASN A 351 -6.15 -4.86 16.44
N ALA A 352 -4.99 -4.74 15.78
CA ALA A 352 -3.80 -5.50 16.12
C ALA A 352 -3.32 -5.25 17.56
N ASN A 353 -3.35 -3.99 18.02
CA ASN A 353 -3.00 -3.63 19.40
C ASN A 353 -3.97 -4.25 20.42
N ARG A 354 -5.28 -4.21 20.14
CA ARG A 354 -6.28 -4.86 21.00
C ARG A 354 -6.06 -6.36 21.08
N ARG A 355 -5.83 -7.04 19.95
CA ARG A 355 -5.56 -8.48 19.93
C ARG A 355 -4.32 -8.86 20.73
N LYS A 356 -3.24 -8.07 20.62
CA LYS A 356 -2.04 -8.25 21.46
C LYS A 356 -2.38 -8.23 22.96
N ALA A 357 -3.34 -7.40 23.37
CA ALA A 357 -3.72 -7.28 24.79
C ALA A 357 -4.72 -8.35 25.26
N THR A 358 -5.57 -8.92 24.39
CA THR A 358 -6.78 -9.65 24.83
C THR A 358 -6.89 -11.09 24.34
N ASP A 359 -5.99 -11.60 23.49
CA ASP A 359 -6.13 -12.94 22.91
C ASP A 359 -5.28 -13.97 23.69
N PRO A 360 -5.86 -14.77 24.60
CA PRO A 360 -5.14 -15.81 25.34
C PRO A 360 -4.70 -16.99 24.46
N GLU A 361 -5.18 -17.06 23.21
CA GLU A 361 -4.74 -18.04 22.21
C GLU A 361 -3.64 -17.49 21.27
N ASP A 362 -3.22 -16.23 21.42
CA ASP A 362 -2.07 -15.73 20.67
C ASP A 362 -0.80 -16.41 21.22
N GLU A 363 -0.14 -17.14 20.32
CA GLU A 363 1.18 -17.70 20.53
C GLU A 363 2.10 -16.60 21.07
N LYS A 364 2.60 -16.77 22.32
CA LYS A 364 3.41 -15.72 22.97
C LYS A 364 4.66 -15.46 22.14
N HIS A 365 4.96 -14.20 21.88
CA HIS A 365 6.18 -13.80 21.19
C HIS A 365 7.29 -13.59 22.22
N ILE A 366 8.32 -14.44 22.18
CA ILE A 366 9.46 -14.42 23.09
C ILE A 366 10.71 -14.03 22.31
N VAL A 367 11.26 -12.86 22.64
CA VAL A 367 12.55 -12.42 22.09
C VAL A 367 13.66 -12.83 23.05
N SER A 368 14.73 -13.39 22.51
CA SER A 368 15.89 -13.77 23.32
C SER A 368 17.16 -13.02 22.90
N LEU A 369 17.99 -12.64 23.87
CA LEU A 369 19.26 -11.95 23.66
C LEU A 369 20.44 -12.89 23.95
N VAL A 370 21.30 -13.07 22.96
CA VAL A 370 22.60 -13.70 23.17
C VAL A 370 23.50 -12.71 23.90
N GLY A 371 23.83 -12.97 25.18
CA GLY A 371 24.57 -12.04 26.03
C GLY A 371 26.06 -11.87 25.72
N THR A 372 26.53 -12.14 24.49
CA THR A 372 27.92 -11.96 24.08
C THR A 372 28.04 -11.68 22.59
N ASN A 373 29.07 -10.93 22.21
CA ASN A 373 29.44 -10.70 20.81
C ASN A 373 30.40 -11.75 20.24
N ALA A 374 30.75 -12.80 21.01
CA ALA A 374 31.67 -13.83 20.54
C ALA A 374 31.03 -14.73 19.46
N SER A 375 31.79 -15.03 18.40
CA SER A 375 31.37 -15.95 17.33
C SER A 375 31.05 -17.35 17.85
N LYS A 376 31.78 -17.81 18.87
CA LYS A 376 31.48 -19.05 19.61
C LYS A 376 30.87 -18.70 20.97
N SER A 377 29.63 -19.15 21.20
CA SER A 377 28.92 -18.92 22.46
C SER A 377 28.13 -20.16 22.86
N TYR A 378 28.37 -20.67 24.07
CA TYR A 378 27.51 -21.71 24.65
C TYR A 378 26.13 -21.17 25.04
N ASN A 379 26.01 -19.87 25.31
CA ASN A 379 24.71 -19.23 25.57
C ASN A 379 23.86 -19.15 24.30
N ARG A 380 24.48 -19.03 23.13
CA ARG A 380 23.80 -19.18 21.84
C ARG A 380 23.31 -20.61 21.62
N LYS A 381 24.12 -21.63 21.96
CA LYS A 381 23.68 -23.03 21.94
C LYS A 381 22.50 -23.26 22.88
N LEU A 382 22.55 -22.70 24.09
CA LEU A 382 21.45 -22.74 25.04
C LEU A 382 20.15 -22.15 24.45
N LEU A 383 20.21 -20.96 23.86
CA LEU A 383 19.03 -20.34 23.23
C LEU A 383 18.51 -21.13 22.03
N ARG A 384 19.38 -21.76 21.24
CA ARG A 384 18.97 -22.68 20.15
C ARG A 384 18.27 -23.92 20.68
N SER A 385 18.79 -24.50 21.76
CA SER A 385 18.13 -25.62 22.43
C SER A 385 16.78 -25.21 23.02
N MET A 386 16.66 -24.01 23.60
CA MET A 386 15.39 -23.45 24.06
C MET A 386 14.39 -23.27 22.92
N LYS A 387 14.80 -22.63 21.82
CA LYS A 387 13.96 -22.47 20.62
C LYS A 387 13.40 -23.83 20.17
N ASN A 388 14.26 -24.84 20.01
CA ASN A 388 13.79 -26.18 19.62
C ASN A 388 12.82 -26.82 20.63
N LEU A 389 12.97 -26.54 21.92
CA LEU A 389 12.10 -27.08 22.96
C LEU A 389 10.74 -26.37 23.03
N PHE A 390 10.68 -25.08 22.74
CA PHE A 390 9.53 -24.22 23.04
C PHE A 390 8.84 -23.60 21.81
N GLU A 391 9.45 -23.65 20.62
CA GLU A 391 8.85 -23.17 19.36
C GLU A 391 7.53 -23.84 18.97
N PRO A 392 7.17 -25.06 19.45
CA PRO A 392 5.81 -25.59 19.31
C PRO A 392 4.74 -24.86 20.14
N GLU A 393 5.13 -24.09 21.15
CA GLU A 393 4.23 -23.44 22.12
C GLU A 393 4.25 -21.91 22.02
N VAL A 394 5.37 -21.34 21.57
CA VAL A 394 5.61 -19.89 21.48
C VAL A 394 6.39 -19.51 20.22
N ASP A 395 6.26 -18.27 19.78
CA ASP A 395 7.11 -17.71 18.74
C ASP A 395 8.44 -17.26 19.36
N PHE A 396 9.47 -18.09 19.22
CA PHE A 396 10.77 -17.88 19.87
C PHE A 396 11.81 -17.31 18.90
N GLU A 397 12.13 -16.03 19.07
CA GLU A 397 13.13 -15.31 18.26
C GLU A 397 14.48 -15.21 19.00
N ILE A 398 15.59 -15.41 18.28
CA ILE A 398 16.95 -15.22 18.81
C ILE A 398 17.58 -13.98 18.18
N CYS A 399 17.92 -13.01 19.02
CA CYS A 399 18.62 -11.79 18.65
C CYS A 399 20.09 -11.82 19.09
N GLU A 400 20.96 -11.43 18.18
CA GLU A 400 22.40 -11.28 18.40
C GLU A 400 22.74 -9.84 18.76
N ILE A 401 23.64 -9.66 19.73
CA ILE A 401 24.20 -8.33 20.07
C ILE A 401 25.57 -8.09 19.41
N LYS A 402 26.04 -9.05 18.60
CA LYS A 402 27.44 -9.08 18.13
C LYS A 402 27.86 -7.90 17.27
N ASP A 403 26.90 -7.34 16.52
CA ASP A 403 27.12 -6.26 15.55
C ASP A 403 26.72 -4.88 16.11
N LEU A 404 26.31 -4.81 17.38
CA LEU A 404 26.03 -3.53 18.03
C LEU A 404 27.34 -2.79 18.30
N PRO A 405 27.41 -1.47 17.98
CA PRO A 405 28.54 -0.66 18.38
C PRO A 405 28.56 -0.52 19.90
N LEU A 406 29.75 -0.23 20.46
CA LEU A 406 29.85 0.15 21.86
C LEU A 406 28.99 1.39 22.12
N PHE A 407 28.36 1.41 23.29
CA PHE A 407 27.51 2.52 23.71
C PHE A 407 28.29 3.81 23.71
N ASN A 408 27.70 4.83 23.09
CA ASN A 408 28.24 6.18 23.06
C ASN A 408 27.09 7.19 23.14
N GLU A 409 27.00 7.89 24.26
CA GLU A 409 25.97 8.89 24.54
C GLU A 409 25.93 10.02 23.50
N ASP A 410 27.05 10.30 22.82
CA ASP A 410 27.10 11.31 21.76
C ASP A 410 26.21 10.99 20.55
N LEU A 411 25.84 9.72 20.36
CA LEU A 411 25.04 9.27 19.20
C LEU A 411 23.54 9.17 19.52
N LEU A 412 23.04 9.67 20.66
CA LEU A 412 21.60 9.59 20.99
C LEU A 412 20.70 10.28 19.95
N ASN A 413 21.20 11.32 19.26
CA ASN A 413 20.44 12.00 18.19
C ASN A 413 20.56 11.31 16.82
N ASP A 414 21.46 10.35 16.67
CA ASP A 414 21.72 9.58 15.45
C ASP A 414 21.99 8.12 15.79
N GLU A 415 21.03 7.53 16.48
CA GLU A 415 21.15 6.20 17.02
C GLU A 415 21.28 5.13 15.92
N PRO A 416 22.18 4.14 16.09
CA PRO A 416 22.35 3.07 15.12
C PRO A 416 21.07 2.28 14.84
N LEU A 417 20.75 2.05 13.57
CA LEU A 417 19.53 1.34 13.14
C LEU A 417 19.35 -0.02 13.83
N LEU A 418 20.44 -0.77 14.03
CA LEU A 418 20.41 -2.08 14.69
C LEU A 418 19.93 -2.00 16.15
N VAL A 419 20.18 -0.89 16.85
CA VAL A 419 19.67 -0.69 18.21
C VAL A 419 18.15 -0.56 18.18
N LYS A 420 17.64 0.29 17.28
CA LYS A 420 16.20 0.47 17.07
C LYS A 420 15.49 -0.82 16.70
N GLU A 421 16.10 -1.60 15.80
CA GLU A 421 15.56 -2.89 15.40
C GLU A 421 15.43 -3.86 16.59
N ILE A 422 16.44 -3.92 17.47
CA ILE A 422 16.39 -4.76 18.67
C ILE A 422 15.40 -4.21 19.69
N ALA A 423 15.34 -2.89 19.88
CA ALA A 423 14.40 -2.26 20.79
C ALA A 423 12.95 -2.53 20.39
N HIS A 424 12.61 -2.33 19.11
CA HIS A 424 11.29 -2.62 18.57
C HIS A 424 10.89 -4.09 18.78
N LYS A 425 11.81 -5.03 18.54
CA LYS A 425 11.55 -6.46 18.82
C LYS A 425 11.23 -6.71 20.29
N ILE A 426 11.98 -6.09 21.20
CA ILE A 426 11.75 -6.23 22.65
C ILE A 426 10.41 -5.60 23.06
N GLU A 427 10.05 -4.43 22.53
CA GLU A 427 8.75 -3.79 22.76
C GLU A 427 7.61 -4.66 22.25
N ASP A 428 7.79 -5.27 21.07
CA ASP A 428 6.82 -6.14 20.43
C ASP A 428 6.64 -7.48 21.15
N ALA A 429 7.65 -7.97 21.88
CA ALA A 429 7.62 -9.22 22.63
C ALA A 429 6.68 -9.21 23.85
N ASP A 430 6.11 -10.36 24.16
CA ASP A 430 5.37 -10.61 25.40
C ASP A 430 6.33 -10.88 26.57
N GLY A 431 7.52 -11.40 26.28
CA GLY A 431 8.57 -11.60 27.26
C GLY A 431 9.96 -11.69 26.62
N VAL A 432 10.99 -11.41 27.42
CA VAL A 432 12.39 -11.47 26.99
C VAL A 432 13.17 -12.53 27.74
N VAL A 433 13.95 -13.35 27.02
CA VAL A 433 14.92 -14.27 27.61
C VAL A 433 16.34 -13.76 27.38
N ILE A 434 17.12 -13.53 28.44
CA ILE A 434 18.52 -13.09 28.31
C ILE A 434 19.45 -14.23 28.70
N ALA A 435 20.23 -14.73 27.73
CA ALA A 435 21.22 -15.77 27.98
C ALA A 435 22.59 -15.15 28.26
N VAL A 436 22.94 -15.04 29.54
CA VAL A 436 24.13 -14.33 30.02
C VAL A 436 25.30 -15.27 30.33
N PRO A 437 26.47 -15.13 29.67
CA PRO A 437 27.71 -15.75 30.13
C PRO A 437 28.27 -15.05 31.37
N GLU A 438 29.14 -15.72 32.13
CA GLU A 438 29.90 -15.10 33.23
C GLU A 438 31.35 -14.89 32.82
N TYR A 439 31.76 -13.62 32.68
CA TYR A 439 33.15 -13.20 32.43
C TYR A 439 33.65 -12.42 33.65
N ASP A 440 34.75 -12.86 34.24
CA ASP A 440 35.40 -12.21 35.39
C ASP A 440 34.42 -11.85 36.53
N HIS A 441 33.48 -12.77 36.81
CA HIS A 441 32.43 -12.62 37.83
C HIS A 441 31.38 -11.52 37.57
N ALA A 442 31.20 -11.12 36.30
CA ALA A 442 30.22 -10.12 35.89
C ALA A 442 29.54 -10.50 34.56
N VAL A 443 28.56 -9.67 34.15
CA VAL A 443 28.02 -9.71 32.78
C VAL A 443 29.09 -9.30 31.77
N PRO A 444 29.06 -9.81 30.52
CA PRO A 444 30.04 -9.40 29.51
C PRO A 444 29.92 -7.91 29.16
N ALA A 445 31.04 -7.26 28.88
CA ALA A 445 31.08 -5.84 28.50
C ALA A 445 30.17 -5.53 27.30
N ALA A 446 30.11 -6.44 26.31
CA ALA A 446 29.22 -6.31 25.16
C ALA A 446 27.72 -6.31 25.55
N LEU A 447 27.32 -7.16 26.51
CA LEU A 447 25.95 -7.16 27.01
C LEU A 447 25.64 -5.89 27.78
N LYS A 448 26.55 -5.45 28.67
CA LYS A 448 26.35 -4.18 29.41
C LYS A 448 26.19 -3.00 28.46
N SER A 449 27.01 -2.94 27.41
CA SER A 449 26.94 -1.90 26.39
C SER A 449 25.64 -1.96 25.57
N ALA A 450 25.17 -3.15 25.18
CA ALA A 450 23.89 -3.29 24.50
C ALA A 450 22.73 -2.82 25.39
N LEU A 451 22.80 -3.13 26.68
CA LEU A 451 21.84 -2.69 27.68
C LEU A 451 21.86 -1.16 27.90
N GLU A 452 23.02 -0.50 27.81
CA GLU A 452 23.08 0.97 27.89
C GLU A 452 22.36 1.64 26.72
N TRP A 453 22.55 1.14 25.50
CA TRP A 453 21.77 1.59 24.34
C TRP A 453 20.27 1.50 24.61
N LEU A 454 19.81 0.32 25.04
CA LEU A 454 18.40 0.04 25.28
C LEU A 454 17.85 0.78 26.50
N SER A 455 18.70 1.23 27.43
CA SER A 455 18.29 1.99 28.62
C SER A 455 18.31 3.50 28.45
N CYS A 456 19.01 4.03 27.44
CA CYS A 456 19.18 5.47 27.28
C CYS A 456 18.47 6.03 26.04
N ALA A 457 18.33 5.23 24.98
CA ALA A 457 17.74 5.69 23.73
C ALA A 457 16.25 5.29 23.62
N GLU A 458 15.92 4.02 23.85
CA GLU A 458 14.61 3.46 23.49
C GLU A 458 13.75 3.01 24.70
N HIS A 459 14.36 2.57 25.79
CA HIS A 459 13.67 2.05 27.01
C HIS A 459 12.70 0.86 26.79
N PRO A 460 13.02 -0.15 25.96
CA PRO A 460 12.06 -1.18 25.57
C PRO A 460 11.78 -2.21 26.69
N PHE A 461 12.57 -2.18 27.77
CA PHE A 461 12.47 -3.09 28.91
C PHE A 461 11.49 -2.65 29.99
N LYS A 462 10.96 -1.43 29.91
CA LYS A 462 10.05 -0.91 30.93
C LYS A 462 8.84 -1.83 31.10
N ASP A 463 8.62 -2.30 32.33
CA ASP A 463 7.58 -3.25 32.74
C ASP A 463 7.60 -4.60 31.98
N LYS A 464 8.66 -4.87 31.21
CA LYS A 464 8.77 -6.07 30.38
C LYS A 464 9.07 -7.31 31.24
N PRO A 465 8.35 -8.43 31.09
CA PRO A 465 8.70 -9.68 31.74
C PRO A 465 10.05 -10.20 31.22
N VAL A 466 11.02 -10.46 32.11
CA VAL A 466 12.35 -10.96 31.74
C VAL A 466 12.68 -12.26 32.47
N MET A 467 13.09 -13.28 31.70
CA MET A 467 13.73 -14.49 32.21
C MET A 467 15.23 -14.43 31.94
N ILE A 468 16.04 -14.74 32.95
CA ILE A 468 17.49 -14.83 32.80
C ILE A 468 17.89 -16.29 32.82
N VAL A 469 18.66 -16.69 31.81
CA VAL A 469 19.29 -18.00 31.73
C VAL A 469 20.78 -17.83 31.51
N GLY A 470 21.58 -18.86 31.75
CA GLY A 470 22.95 -18.80 31.28
C GLY A 470 23.72 -20.08 31.47
N THR A 471 24.85 -20.14 30.76
CA THR A 471 25.82 -21.21 30.90
C THR A 471 27.25 -20.68 30.93
N SER A 472 28.12 -21.34 31.69
CA SER A 472 29.53 -21.00 31.81
C SER A 472 30.43 -22.25 31.85
N LEU A 473 31.75 -22.03 31.80
CA LEU A 473 32.74 -23.10 31.89
C LEU A 473 32.86 -23.67 33.31
N GLY A 474 32.55 -22.89 34.33
CA GLY A 474 32.76 -23.21 35.74
C GLY A 474 31.64 -24.05 36.35
N ILE A 475 31.89 -24.59 37.54
CA ILE A 475 30.91 -25.38 38.30
C ILE A 475 29.78 -24.53 38.90
N GLN A 476 30.03 -23.22 39.08
CA GLN A 476 29.03 -22.29 39.60
C GLN A 476 28.05 -21.79 38.53
N GLY A 477 28.17 -22.25 37.28
CA GLY A 477 27.35 -21.72 36.18
C GLY A 477 27.53 -20.20 36.07
N THR A 478 26.42 -19.47 36.05
CA THR A 478 26.40 -18.02 35.82
C THR A 478 25.88 -17.23 37.02
N VAL A 479 25.98 -17.78 38.24
CA VAL A 479 25.44 -17.19 39.48
C VAL A 479 25.75 -15.70 39.61
N ARG A 480 27.02 -15.29 39.48
CA ARG A 480 27.41 -13.89 39.73
C ARG A 480 26.97 -12.98 38.59
N ALA A 481 27.08 -13.46 37.35
CA ALA A 481 26.61 -12.70 36.19
C ALA A 481 25.09 -12.49 36.20
N GLN A 482 24.30 -13.50 36.59
CA GLN A 482 22.84 -13.34 36.72
C GLN A 482 22.48 -12.38 37.85
N MET A 483 23.14 -12.46 39.01
CA MET A 483 22.93 -11.50 40.10
C MET A 483 23.26 -10.07 39.67
N ASN A 484 24.39 -9.88 38.96
CA ASN A 484 24.77 -8.58 38.42
C ASN A 484 23.78 -8.08 37.36
N LEU A 485 23.29 -8.95 36.48
CA LEU A 485 22.29 -8.61 35.47
C LEU A 485 20.95 -8.19 36.10
N ARG A 486 20.49 -8.91 37.14
CA ARG A 486 19.27 -8.53 37.88
C ARG A 486 19.38 -7.12 38.45
N GLN A 487 20.53 -6.77 39.03
CA GLN A 487 20.77 -5.42 39.53
C GLN A 487 20.75 -4.35 38.42
N ILE A 488 21.28 -4.68 37.23
CA ILE A 488 21.24 -3.77 36.08
C ILE A 488 19.79 -3.57 35.59
N MET A 489 19.02 -4.65 35.53
CA MET A 489 17.63 -4.65 35.06
C MET A 489 16.67 -3.89 35.99
N ASP A 490 17.00 -3.82 37.28
CA ASP A 490 16.27 -3.07 38.31
C ASP A 490 16.59 -1.55 38.30
N ALA A 491 17.57 -1.11 37.49
CA ALA A 491 17.97 0.29 37.45
C ALA A 491 16.91 1.19 36.78
N PRO A 492 16.79 2.47 37.19
CA PRO A 492 15.93 3.43 36.51
C PRO A 492 16.27 3.54 35.01
N GLY A 493 15.25 3.51 34.16
CA GLY A 493 15.41 3.53 32.71
C GLY A 493 15.49 2.15 32.07
N MET A 494 15.78 1.09 32.87
CA MET A 494 15.49 -0.29 32.48
C MET A 494 14.10 -0.70 32.91
N ASP A 495 13.80 -0.53 34.22
CA ASP A 495 12.50 -0.82 34.83
C ASP A 495 11.91 -2.18 34.42
N ALA A 496 12.78 -3.19 34.25
CA ALA A 496 12.40 -4.51 33.77
C ALA A 496 11.78 -5.36 34.90
N SER A 497 10.77 -6.14 34.55
CA SER A 497 10.14 -7.06 35.49
C SER A 497 10.78 -8.44 35.41
N VAL A 498 11.90 -8.61 36.13
CA VAL A 498 12.66 -9.87 36.08
C VAL A 498 12.01 -10.95 36.94
N MET A 499 11.70 -12.11 36.34
CA MET A 499 11.06 -13.23 37.01
C MET A 499 11.86 -13.67 38.26
N PRO A 500 11.23 -13.71 39.46
CA PRO A 500 11.89 -14.12 40.69
C PRO A 500 11.93 -15.66 40.86
N GLY A 501 12.92 -16.15 41.61
CA GLY A 501 12.97 -17.53 42.15
C GLY A 501 13.24 -18.67 41.17
N ASN A 502 13.25 -18.42 39.86
CA ASN A 502 13.51 -19.42 38.82
C ASN A 502 14.81 -19.08 38.09
N GLU A 503 15.89 -19.78 38.45
CA GLU A 503 17.25 -19.47 38.03
C GLU A 503 17.88 -20.63 37.26
N PHE A 504 17.93 -20.53 35.92
CA PHE A 504 18.58 -21.55 35.10
C PHE A 504 20.06 -21.22 34.88
N MET A 505 20.92 -21.85 35.68
CA MET A 505 22.37 -21.63 35.71
C MET A 505 23.12 -22.92 35.36
N LEU A 506 23.40 -23.13 34.09
CA LEU A 506 23.96 -24.39 33.58
C LEU A 506 25.51 -24.42 33.68
N PRO A 507 26.11 -25.29 34.50
CA PRO A 507 27.56 -25.36 34.68
C PRO A 507 28.23 -26.21 33.60
N GLN A 508 29.56 -26.07 33.48
CA GLN A 508 30.42 -26.93 32.65
C GLN A 508 29.97 -27.05 31.18
N ALA A 509 29.65 -25.91 30.55
CA ALA A 509 29.06 -25.81 29.21
C ALA A 509 29.61 -26.77 28.13
N PRO A 510 30.94 -27.04 28.03
CA PRO A 510 31.48 -27.93 27.00
C PRO A 510 30.93 -29.36 27.03
N ARG A 511 30.35 -29.80 28.15
CA ARG A 511 29.82 -31.17 28.34
C ARG A 511 28.30 -31.25 28.28
N GLN A 512 27.60 -30.12 28.07
CA GLN A 512 26.15 -30.06 28.22
C GLN A 512 25.39 -30.15 26.90
N PHE A 513 26.08 -30.03 25.77
CA PHE A 513 25.47 -29.97 24.45
C PHE A 513 25.99 -31.08 23.53
N ASP A 514 25.11 -31.62 22.69
CA ASP A 514 25.48 -32.54 21.63
C ASP A 514 26.01 -31.81 20.37
N GLU A 515 26.20 -32.56 19.29
CA GLU A 515 26.67 -32.06 18.00
C GLU A 515 25.65 -31.13 17.31
N ASN A 516 24.37 -31.22 17.68
CA ASN A 516 23.26 -30.43 17.14
C ASN A 516 22.91 -29.23 18.04
N ASP A 517 23.80 -28.84 18.96
CA ASP A 517 23.60 -27.77 19.94
C ASP A 517 22.42 -28.03 20.93
N GLN A 518 22.01 -29.28 21.14
CA GLN A 518 20.92 -29.65 22.06
C GLN A 518 21.45 -30.04 23.44
N LEU A 519 20.71 -29.70 24.49
CA LEU A 519 21.01 -30.13 25.86
C LEU A 519 20.90 -31.66 25.98
N ILE A 520 21.92 -32.28 26.58
CA ILE A 520 22.01 -33.75 26.69
C ILE A 520 21.57 -34.30 28.05
N ASP A 521 21.59 -33.48 29.10
CA ASP A 521 21.22 -33.88 30.45
C ASP A 521 19.71 -33.72 30.67
N GLU A 522 19.00 -34.84 30.84
CA GLU A 522 17.54 -34.87 31.00
C GLU A 522 17.06 -34.05 32.22
N GLY A 523 17.85 -34.04 33.30
CA GLY A 523 17.55 -33.25 34.50
C GLY A 523 17.56 -31.75 34.21
N SER A 524 18.58 -31.29 33.49
CA SER A 524 18.70 -29.90 33.03
C SER A 524 17.58 -29.52 32.07
N VAL A 525 17.20 -30.41 31.14
CA VAL A 525 16.05 -30.17 30.25
C VAL A 525 14.75 -30.04 31.03
N SER A 526 14.50 -30.94 31.99
CA SER A 526 13.30 -30.91 32.83
C SER A 526 13.21 -29.62 33.66
N PHE A 527 14.32 -29.20 34.27
CA PHE A 527 14.37 -27.96 35.03
C PHE A 527 14.22 -26.71 34.15
N LEU A 528 14.80 -26.70 32.95
CA LEU A 528 14.63 -25.61 31.98
C LEU A 528 13.16 -25.45 31.57
N LYS A 529 12.47 -26.56 31.30
CA LYS A 529 11.02 -26.57 31.01
C LYS A 529 10.23 -25.99 32.18
N GLN A 530 10.50 -26.44 33.40
CA GLN A 530 9.84 -25.89 34.59
C GLN A 530 10.04 -24.38 34.72
N CYS A 531 11.26 -23.89 34.54
CA CYS A 531 11.56 -22.45 34.58
C CYS A 531 10.82 -21.68 33.49
N PHE A 532 10.72 -22.23 32.28
CA PHE A 532 10.03 -21.60 31.16
C PHE A 532 8.50 -21.61 31.35
N ASP A 533 7.92 -22.70 31.84
CA ASP A 533 6.49 -22.78 32.19
C ASP A 533 6.11 -21.72 33.25
N HIS A 534 6.99 -21.50 34.23
CA HIS A 534 6.81 -20.43 35.21
C HIS A 534 6.94 -19.04 34.58
N PHE A 535 7.81 -18.87 33.58
CA PHE A 535 7.94 -17.63 32.85
C PHE A 535 6.69 -17.28 32.05
N LEU A 536 6.08 -18.27 31.38
CA LEU A 536 4.82 -18.05 30.65
C LEU A 536 3.69 -17.62 31.60
N LYS A 537 3.55 -18.30 32.75
CA LYS A 537 2.59 -17.88 33.79
C LYS A 537 2.89 -16.50 34.35
N TYR A 538 4.17 -16.14 34.45
CA TYR A 538 4.60 -14.83 34.91
C TYR A 538 4.16 -13.72 33.93
N ILE A 539 4.36 -13.95 32.63
CA ILE A 539 3.87 -13.05 31.57
C ILE A 539 2.35 -12.86 31.69
N GLU A 540 1.59 -13.94 31.83
CA GLU A 540 0.13 -13.90 31.99
C GLU A 540 -0.32 -13.10 33.23
N SER A 541 0.42 -13.20 34.34
CA SER A 541 0.07 -12.46 35.56
C SER A 541 0.29 -10.95 35.46
N MET A 542 1.03 -10.50 34.44
CA MET A 542 1.35 -9.09 34.23
C MET A 542 0.44 -8.38 33.23
N THR A 543 -0.37 -9.12 32.46
CA THR A 543 -1.40 -8.54 31.58
C THR A 543 -2.60 -8.07 32.41
N PRO A 544 -2.99 -6.78 32.37
CA PRO A 544 -4.15 -6.30 33.12
C PRO A 544 -5.47 -6.90 32.60
N ASP A 545 -6.34 -7.34 33.51
CA ASP A 545 -7.77 -7.51 33.22
C ASP A 545 -8.40 -6.10 33.14
N GLU A 546 -8.70 -5.59 31.93
CA GLU A 546 -9.50 -4.38 31.80
C GLU A 546 -10.95 -4.66 31.35
N VAL A 547 -11.82 -4.43 32.33
CA VAL A 547 -13.25 -4.20 32.23
C VAL A 547 -13.55 -3.11 31.20
N ALA A 548 -14.52 -3.40 30.32
CA ALA A 548 -15.04 -2.53 29.27
C ALA A 548 -15.23 -1.05 29.66
N GLY A 549 -14.54 -0.15 28.95
CA GLY A 549 -14.77 1.29 28.97
C GLY A 549 -14.54 1.90 27.59
N ASP A 550 -15.62 2.33 26.94
CA ASP A 550 -15.66 2.96 25.61
C ASP A 550 -14.93 4.32 25.60
N PRO A 551 -13.87 4.53 24.78
CA PRO A 551 -13.16 5.81 24.70
C PRO A 551 -13.91 6.94 23.97
N LEU A 552 -15.08 6.69 23.36
CA LEU A 552 -15.77 7.68 22.52
C LEU A 552 -16.76 8.60 23.26
N ALA A 553 -16.83 8.56 24.60
CA ALA A 553 -17.79 9.37 25.36
C ALA A 553 -17.32 10.80 25.72
N VAL A 554 -16.09 11.22 25.39
CA VAL A 554 -15.56 12.55 25.80
C VAL A 554 -15.27 13.43 24.59
N ALA A 555 -16.31 13.74 23.82
CA ALA A 555 -16.31 14.84 22.86
C ALA A 555 -17.74 15.36 22.67
N ASN A 556 -18.38 15.81 23.77
CA ASN A 556 -19.52 16.72 23.76
C ASN A 556 -19.71 17.27 25.18
N ASN A 557 -19.03 18.38 25.47
CA ASN A 557 -19.49 19.43 26.38
C ASN A 557 -18.78 20.73 26.04
#